data_AF-A0A533Z254-F1
#
_entry.id   AF-A0A533Z254-F1
#
_cell.length_a   1.000
_cell.length_b   1.000
_cell.length_c   1.000
_cell.angle_alpha   90.00
_cell.angle_beta   90.00
_cell.angle_gamma   90.00
#
_symmetry.space_group_name_H-M   'P 1'
#
loop_
_entity.id
_entity.type
_entity.pdbx_description
1 polymer ?
#
loop_
_entity_poly.entity_id
_entity_poly.type
_entity_poly.pdbx_seq_one_letter_code
_entity_poly.pdbx_strand_id
1 'polypeptide(L)'
;MKVGELKKKTWTDSPAGRTRSARCFSTIEVCHLFDISKATLYRWEREGLISLPSRDWRNWRLYTTANIEEIKSLIRRRTSN
;
A
#
# COMPACT_ATOMS: atom_id res chain seq x y z
N MET A 1 32.52 23.15 3.52
CA MET A 1 31.37 22.65 4.32
C MET A 1 30.08 23.10 3.63
N LYS A 2 29.30 22.19 3.05
CA LYS A 2 27.99 22.52 2.47
C LYS A 2 26.95 21.59 3.10
N VAL A 3 26.15 22.17 3.98
CA VAL A 3 25.06 21.55 4.72
C VAL A 3 24.04 20.95 3.76
N GLY A 4 23.56 19.75 4.11
CA GLY A 4 22.69 18.92 3.29
C GLY A 4 21.34 19.55 3.02
N GLU A 5 20.93 19.50 1.76
CA GLU A 5 19.59 19.88 1.35
C GLU A 5 18.64 18.69 1.50
N LEU A 6 17.90 18.67 2.61
CA LEU A 6 16.72 17.82 2.79
C LEU A 6 15.66 18.24 1.76
N LYS A 7 15.67 17.59 0.59
CA LYS A 7 14.59 17.68 -0.38
C LYS A 7 13.37 16.93 0.17
N LYS A 8 12.47 17.68 0.81
CA LYS A 8 11.10 17.27 1.11
C LYS A 8 10.35 17.15 -0.22
N LYS A 9 10.45 15.99 -0.87
CA LYS A 9 9.84 15.73 -2.17
C LYS A 9 8.39 15.27 -1.97
N THR A 10 7.50 16.24 -2.12
CA THR A 10 6.10 16.16 -2.58
C THR A 10 5.55 14.74 -2.78
N TRP A 11 4.60 14.37 -1.93
CA TRP A 11 3.70 13.24 -2.14
C TRP A 11 3.04 13.38 -3.52
N THR A 12 3.35 12.47 -4.44
CA THR A 12 2.60 12.33 -5.69
C THR A 12 1.28 11.63 -5.38
N ASP A 13 0.33 12.38 -4.83
CA ASP A 13 -1.08 12.07 -5.05
C ASP A 13 -1.34 12.34 -6.52
N SER A 14 -1.33 11.30 -7.35
CA SER A 14 -1.80 11.41 -8.73
C SER A 14 -3.34 11.33 -8.69
N PRO A 15 -4.07 12.41 -9.01
CA PRO A 15 -5.53 12.40 -8.97
C PRO A 15 -6.04 11.87 -10.32
N ALA A 16 -5.81 10.59 -10.61
CA ALA A 16 -6.37 9.98 -11.80
C ALA A 16 -7.75 9.39 -11.47
N GLY A 17 -8.78 10.22 -11.60
CA GLY A 17 -10.16 9.83 -11.93
C GLY A 17 -10.76 8.69 -11.10
N ARG A 18 -11.23 8.99 -9.88
CA ARG A 18 -12.11 8.08 -9.11
C ARG A 18 -13.49 8.05 -9.77
N THR A 19 -13.65 7.26 -10.82
CA THR A 19 -14.97 6.82 -11.30
C THR A 19 -15.55 5.86 -10.25
N ARG A 20 -16.84 6.06 -9.93
CA ARG A 20 -17.58 5.31 -8.91
C ARG A 20 -17.72 3.85 -9.37
N SER A 21 -17.38 2.92 -8.48
CA SER A 21 -17.78 1.50 -8.49
C SER A 21 -16.73 0.44 -8.86
N ALA A 22 -15.55 0.51 -8.24
CA ALA A 22 -14.87 -0.67 -7.70
C ALA A 22 -13.98 -0.20 -6.54
N ARG A 23 -14.09 -0.82 -5.36
CA ARG A 23 -13.28 -0.42 -4.18
C ARG A 23 -11.85 -0.94 -4.34
N CYS A 24 -11.07 -0.22 -5.14
CA CYS A 24 -9.64 -0.42 -5.32
C CYS A 24 -8.90 0.52 -4.35
N PHE A 25 -7.92 0.00 -3.64
CA PHE A 25 -7.06 0.75 -2.74
C PHE A 25 -5.67 0.83 -3.35
N SER A 26 -5.06 2.01 -3.29
CA SER A 26 -3.65 2.21 -3.64
C SER A 26 -2.73 1.74 -2.49
N THR A 27 -1.46 1.44 -2.80
CA THR A 27 -0.44 1.13 -1.78
C THR A 27 -0.42 2.16 -0.65
N ILE A 28 -0.62 3.43 -0.99
CA ILE A 28 -0.65 4.55 -0.05
C ILE A 28 -1.84 4.44 0.91
N GLU A 29 -3.04 4.22 0.38
CA GLU A 29 -4.25 4.07 1.18
C GLU A 29 -4.12 2.87 2.13
N VAL A 30 -3.57 1.74 1.65
CA VAL A 30 -3.30 0.57 2.49
C VAL A 30 -2.31 0.89 3.61
N CYS A 31 -1.21 1.58 3.29
CA CYS A 31 -0.24 2.01 4.29
C CYS A 31 -0.87 2.89 5.37
N HIS A 32 -1.74 3.84 4.99
CA HIS A 32 -2.42 4.72 5.95
C HIS A 32 -3.49 3.99 6.76
N LEU A 33 -4.20 3.03 6.16
CA LEU A 33 -5.27 2.29 6.83
C LEU A 33 -4.76 1.38 7.95
N PHE A 34 -3.54 0.85 7.79
CA PHE A 34 -2.94 -0.10 8.73
C PHE A 34 -1.72 0.46 9.49
N ASP A 35 -1.36 1.72 9.25
CA ASP A 35 -0.16 2.37 9.77
C ASP A 35 1.13 1.54 9.55
N ILE A 36 1.25 0.97 8.35
CA ILE A 36 2.41 0.17 7.95
C ILE A 36 3.25 0.87 6.88
N SER A 37 4.56 0.64 6.92
CA SER A 37 5.44 1.12 5.87
C SER A 37 5.21 0.38 4.54
N LYS A 38 5.47 1.06 3.41
CA LYS A 38 5.46 0.43 2.07
C LYS A 38 6.41 -0.78 2.00
N ALA A 39 7.54 -0.71 2.71
CA ALA A 39 8.50 -1.81 2.78
C ALA A 39 7.90 -3.05 3.44
N THR A 40 7.13 -2.88 4.51
CA THR A 40 6.41 -3.97 5.18
C THR A 40 5.41 -4.62 4.23
N LEU A 41 4.62 -3.81 3.53
CA LEU A 41 3.63 -4.29 2.57
C LEU A 41 4.28 -5.07 1.41
N TYR A 42 5.38 -4.56 0.84
CA TYR A 42 6.11 -5.27 -0.21
C TYR A 42 6.80 -6.54 0.30
N ARG A 43 7.23 -6.56 1.56
CA ARG A 43 7.78 -7.77 2.16
C ARG A 43 6.72 -8.85 2.26
N TRP A 44 5.50 -8.51 2.66
CA TRP A 44 4.39 -9.45 2.71
C TRP A 44 3.98 -9.97 1.33
N GLU A 45 4.01 -9.12 0.30
CA GLU A 45 3.83 -9.57 -1.10
C GLU A 45 4.90 -10.59 -1.50
N ARG A 46 6.16 -10.33 -1.16
CA ARG A 46 7.30 -11.21 -1.50
C ARG A 46 7.28 -12.53 -0.73
N GLU A 47 6.85 -12.48 0.53
CA GLU A 47 6.72 -13.66 1.40
C GLU A 47 5.46 -14.47 1.06
N GLY A 48 4.59 -13.99 0.15
CA GLY A 48 3.34 -14.66 -0.20
C GLY A 48 2.31 -14.66 0.94
N LEU A 49 2.44 -13.73 1.88
CA LEU A 49 1.55 -13.58 3.02
C LEU A 49 0.22 -12.91 2.65
N ILE A 50 0.25 -12.14 1.56
CA ILE A 50 -0.92 -11.51 0.95
C ILE A 50 -0.94 -11.84 -0.54
N SER A 51 -2.14 -11.89 -1.10
CA SER A 51 -2.37 -12.07 -2.52
C SER A 51 -1.74 -10.92 -3.31
N LEU A 52 -1.06 -11.27 -4.41
CA LEU A 52 -0.42 -10.27 -5.27
C LEU A 52 -1.48 -9.32 -5.84
N PRO A 53 -1.38 -8.00 -5.59
CA PRO A 53 -2.36 -7.04 -6.08
C PRO A 53 -2.33 -7.00 -7.62
N SER A 54 -3.51 -6.83 -8.22
CA SER A 54 -3.60 -6.58 -9.65
C SER A 54 -2.84 -5.32 -10.01
N ARG A 55 -2.16 -5.34 -11.16
CA ARG A 55 -1.41 -4.20 -11.67
C ARG A 55 -2.22 -3.55 -12.79
N ASP A 56 -2.33 -2.23 -12.76
CA ASP A 56 -2.89 -1.50 -13.89
C ASP A 56 -1.88 -1.45 -15.06
N TRP A 57 -2.31 -0.85 -16.17
CA TRP A 57 -1.48 -0.61 -17.36
C TRP A 57 -0.31 0.36 -17.11
N ARG A 58 -0.36 1.16 -16.03
CA ARG A 58 0.73 2.03 -15.55
C ARG A 58 1.63 1.32 -14.53
N ASN A 59 1.44 0.03 -14.32
CA ASN A 59 2.13 -0.82 -13.34
C ASN A 59 1.92 -0.39 -11.88
N TRP A 60 0.80 0.27 -11.57
CA TRP A 60 0.39 0.60 -10.22
C TRP A 60 -0.30 -0.58 -9.56
N ARG A 61 0.03 -0.81 -8.28
CA ARG A 61 -0.58 -1.86 -7.46
C ARG A 61 -1.97 -1.43 -7.02
N LEU A 62 -2.97 -2.23 -7.37
CA LEU A 62 -4.36 -2.07 -6.97
C LEU A 62 -4.72 -3.19 -5.99
N TYR A 63 -4.92 -2.82 -4.73
CA TYR A 63 -5.40 -3.74 -3.71
C TYR A 63 -6.92 -3.77 -3.75
N THR A 64 -7.48 -4.96 -3.73
CA THR A 64 -8.93 -5.17 -3.59
C THR A 64 -9.29 -5.30 -2.12
N THR A 65 -10.58 -5.31 -1.81
CA THR A 65 -11.07 -5.58 -0.45
C THR A 65 -10.58 -6.92 0.11
N ALA A 66 -10.40 -7.94 -0.73
CA ALA A 66 -9.84 -9.23 -0.31
C ALA A 66 -8.42 -9.07 0.27
N ASN A 67 -7.56 -8.32 -0.42
CA ASN A 67 -6.19 -8.04 0.07
C ASN A 67 -6.21 -7.28 1.40
N ILE A 68 -7.17 -6.35 1.58
CA ILE A 68 -7.34 -5.62 2.84
C ILE A 68 -7.72 -6.57 3.98
N GLU A 69 -8.63 -7.52 3.73
CA GLU A 69 -9.03 -8.51 4.73
C GLU A 69 -7.87 -9.45 5.13
N GLU A 70 -7.07 -9.89 4.16
CA GLU A 70 -5.85 -10.67 4.41
C GLU A 70 -4.86 -9.89 5.28
N ILE A 71 -4.57 -8.64 4.92
CA ILE A 71 -3.67 -7.76 5.69
C ILE A 71 -4.20 -7.56 7.10
N LYS A 72 -5.49 -7.29 7.25
CA LYS A 72 -6.13 -7.12 8.56
C LYS A 72 -6.00 -8.37 9.43
N SER A 73 -6.27 -9.54 8.84
CA SER A 73 -6.14 -10.84 9.52
C SER A 73 -4.70 -11.11 9.96
N LEU A 74 -3.73 -10.78 9.09
CA LEU A 74 -2.31 -10.93 9.35
C LEU A 74 -1.83 -10.04 10.49
N ILE A 75 -2.22 -8.77 10.50
CA ILE A 75 -1.88 -7.84 11.58
C ILE A 75 -2.49 -8.33 12.90
N ARG A 76 -3.77 -8.71 12.89
CA ARG A 76 -4.46 -9.24 14.06
C ARG A 76 -3.75 -10.48 14.62
N ARG A 77 -3.31 -11.40 13.76
CA ARG A 77 -2.54 -12.59 14.16
C ARG A 77 -1.23 -12.22 14.84
N ARG A 78 -0.55 -11.17 14.36
CA ARG A 78 0.75 -10.73 14.90
C ARG A 78 0.64 -9.99 16.23
N THR A 79 -0.44 -9.27 16.49
CA THR A 79 -0.66 -8.53 17.76
C THR A 79 -1.09 -9.44 18.92
N SER A 80 -1.63 -10.62 18.63
CA SER A 80 -2.15 -11.55 19.64
C SER A 80 -1.10 -12.49 20.25
N ASN A 81 0.19 -12.22 20.06
CA ASN A 81 1.32 -13.05 20.49
C ASN A 81 2.34 -12.18 21.20
#